data_AF-A0A820HKG4-F1
#
_entry.id   AF-A0A820HKG4-F1
#
_cell.length_a   1.000
_cell.length_b   1.000
_cell.length_c   1.000
_cell.angle_alpha   90.00
_cell.angle_beta   90.00
_cell.angle_gamma   90.00
#
_symmetry.space_group_name_H-M   'P 1'
#
loop_
_entity.id
_entity.type
_entity.pdbx_description
1 polymer ?
#
loop_
_entity_poly.entity_id
_entity_poly.type
_entity_poly.pdbx_seq_one_letter_code
_entity_poly.pdbx_strand_id
1 'polypeptide(L)'
;GQGVELEGQRQKLLQQLEKKQTQADVTADEYQEKSKSTKKILDQCRTGVDSLFKKIGCDRRQIDHLLQSHEGVTEDNILRYLGIIEERTNELLTAQAAIAAKEQNMSLRDRAPNLIGDGPSGPAPQVNLHLPNTDDRRDPDERDDRADDELKPLTREELKLRAAEQVKHLERKALQEQNKYNDLALSTTREKSAPGTSR
;
A
#
# COMPACT_ATOMS: atom_id res chain seq x y z
N GLY A 1 -54.20 -19.57 -26.71
CA GLY A 1 -53.62 -19.73 -25.36
C GLY A 1 -52.13 -19.43 -25.37
N GLN A 2 -51.31 -20.30 -25.98
CA GLN A 2 -49.85 -20.26 -25.83
C GLN A 2 -49.11 -19.19 -26.66
N GLY A 3 -49.61 -18.76 -27.83
CA GLY A 3 -48.92 -17.76 -28.67
C GLY A 3 -48.87 -16.36 -28.04
N VAL A 4 -49.95 -15.94 -27.38
CA VAL A 4 -50.06 -14.61 -26.74
C VAL A 4 -49.13 -14.47 -25.53
N GLU A 5 -48.87 -15.57 -24.82
CA GLU A 5 -47.99 -15.58 -23.66
C GLU A 5 -46.50 -15.51 -24.06
N LEU A 6 -46.12 -16.22 -25.14
CA LEU A 6 -44.76 -16.15 -25.70
C LEU A 6 -44.43 -14.74 -26.22
N GLU A 7 -45.40 -14.09 -26.85
CA GLU A 7 -45.25 -12.75 -27.42
C GLU A 7 -45.10 -11.69 -26.33
N GLY A 8 -45.84 -11.81 -25.22
CA GLY A 8 -45.67 -10.97 -24.04
C GLY A 8 -44.32 -11.14 -23.34
N GLN A 9 -43.77 -12.36 -23.30
CA GLN A 9 -42.42 -12.60 -22.77
C GLN A 9 -41.34 -11.98 -23.66
N ARG A 10 -41.48 -12.12 -24.99
CA ARG A 10 -40.56 -11.51 -25.96
C ARG A 10 -40.57 -9.99 -25.87
N GLN A 11 -41.74 -9.37 -25.71
CA GLN A 11 -41.87 -7.92 -25.56
C GLN A 11 -41.23 -7.41 -24.26
N LYS A 12 -41.41 -8.13 -23.13
CA LYS A 12 -40.73 -7.81 -21.87
C LYS A 12 -39.22 -7.92 -21.98
N LEU A 13 -38.72 -8.96 -22.67
CA LEU A 13 -37.29 -9.14 -22.89
C LEU A 13 -36.70 -7.99 -23.73
N LEU A 14 -37.40 -7.58 -24.80
CA LEU A 14 -36.99 -6.44 -25.62
C LEU A 14 -36.92 -5.14 -24.81
N GLN A 15 -37.94 -4.84 -24.01
CA GLN A 15 -37.94 -3.64 -23.15
C GLN A 15 -36.80 -3.67 -22.12
N GLN A 16 -36.49 -4.85 -21.54
CA GLN A 16 -35.38 -4.98 -20.61
C GLN A 16 -34.02 -4.76 -21.30
N LEU A 17 -33.86 -5.25 -22.53
CA LEU A 17 -32.65 -5.04 -23.32
C LEU A 17 -32.50 -3.58 -23.72
N GLU A 18 -33.55 -2.93 -24.20
CA GLU A 18 -33.54 -1.48 -24.50
C GLU A 18 -33.16 -0.67 -23.27
N LYS A 19 -33.77 -0.97 -22.11
CA LYS A 19 -33.42 -0.27 -20.86
C LYS A 19 -31.96 -0.49 -20.46
N LYS A 20 -31.44 -1.72 -20.60
CA LYS A 20 -30.03 -2.02 -20.33
C LYS A 20 -29.10 -1.30 -21.30
N GLN A 21 -29.48 -1.21 -22.57
CA GLN A 21 -28.73 -0.50 -23.60
C GLN A 21 -28.67 0.99 -23.27
N THR A 22 -29.81 1.65 -23.05
CA THR A 22 -29.85 3.07 -22.68
C THR A 22 -29.03 3.33 -21.40
N GLN A 23 -29.13 2.45 -20.41
CA GLN A 23 -28.35 2.59 -19.19
C GLN A 23 -26.84 2.45 -19.43
N ALA A 24 -26.43 1.50 -20.29
CA ALA A 24 -25.04 1.30 -20.66
C ALA A 24 -24.49 2.51 -21.44
N ASP A 25 -25.28 3.06 -22.36
CA ASP A 25 -24.91 4.24 -23.15
C ASP A 25 -24.69 5.46 -22.25
N VAL A 26 -25.63 5.74 -21.33
CA VAL A 26 -25.48 6.84 -20.36
C VAL A 26 -24.23 6.66 -19.50
N THR A 27 -23.99 5.45 -18.99
CA THR A 27 -22.80 5.16 -18.19
C THR A 27 -21.51 5.28 -19.01
N ALA A 28 -21.50 4.88 -20.28
CA ALA A 28 -20.36 5.03 -21.17
C ALA A 28 -20.05 6.51 -21.43
N ASP A 29 -21.06 7.32 -21.69
CA ASP A 29 -20.93 8.76 -21.88
C ASP A 29 -20.34 9.44 -20.63
N GLU A 30 -20.85 9.11 -19.44
CA GLU A 30 -20.31 9.62 -18.17
C GLU A 30 -18.82 9.27 -17.97
N TYR A 31 -18.42 8.02 -18.26
CA TYR A 31 -17.02 7.62 -18.17
C TYR A 31 -16.14 8.30 -19.22
N GLN A 32 -16.68 8.54 -20.42
CA GLN A 32 -15.98 9.26 -21.48
C GLN A 32 -15.73 10.72 -21.09
N GLU A 33 -16.72 11.40 -20.50
CA GLU A 33 -16.56 12.77 -20.00
C GLU A 33 -15.53 12.84 -18.88
N LYS A 34 -15.58 11.91 -17.90
CA LYS A 34 -14.58 11.81 -16.83
C LYS A 34 -13.18 11.59 -17.40
N SER A 35 -13.02 10.64 -18.33
CA SER A 35 -11.74 10.36 -18.98
C SER A 35 -11.18 11.57 -19.71
N LYS A 36 -12.04 12.31 -20.44
CA LYS A 36 -11.65 13.54 -21.14
C LYS A 36 -11.15 14.61 -20.16
N SER A 37 -11.85 14.78 -19.03
CA SER A 37 -11.44 15.71 -17.97
C SER A 37 -10.09 15.32 -17.37
N THR A 38 -9.90 14.04 -17.03
CA THR A 38 -8.64 13.53 -16.47
C THR A 38 -7.47 13.72 -17.43
N LYS A 39 -7.65 13.42 -18.73
CA LYS A 39 -6.61 13.62 -19.75
C LYS A 39 -6.20 15.09 -19.84
N LYS A 40 -7.15 16.01 -19.81
CA LYS A 40 -6.86 17.45 -19.81
C LYS A 40 -5.99 17.88 -18.62
N ILE A 41 -6.25 17.33 -17.43
CA ILE A 41 -5.43 17.59 -16.24
C ILE A 41 -4.02 17.03 -16.43
N LEU A 42 -3.89 15.81 -16.95
CA LEU A 42 -2.59 15.19 -17.23
C LEU A 42 -1.77 16.01 -18.24
N ASP A 43 -2.39 16.51 -19.30
CA ASP A 43 -1.73 17.37 -20.30
C ASP A 43 -1.22 18.69 -19.69
N GLN A 44 -2.03 19.29 -18.80
CA GLN A 44 -1.62 20.48 -18.05
C GLN A 44 -0.45 20.18 -17.12
N CYS A 45 -0.46 19.04 -16.42
CA CYS A 45 0.65 18.60 -15.59
C CYS A 45 1.93 18.39 -16.42
N ARG A 46 1.87 17.68 -17.55
CA ARG A 46 3.03 17.47 -18.43
C ARG A 46 3.62 18.80 -18.90
N THR A 47 2.77 19.72 -19.35
CA THR A 47 3.19 21.05 -19.83
C THR A 47 3.79 21.88 -18.69
N GLY A 48 3.20 21.82 -17.49
CA GLY A 48 3.70 22.50 -16.30
C GLY A 48 5.08 21.99 -15.87
N VAL A 49 5.27 20.67 -15.87
CA VAL A 49 6.55 20.02 -15.54
C VAL A 49 7.63 20.39 -16.56
N ASP A 50 7.35 20.30 -17.86
CA ASP A 50 8.33 20.68 -18.90
C ASP A 50 8.70 22.17 -18.82
N SER A 51 7.72 23.03 -18.53
CA SER A 51 7.95 24.47 -18.33
C SER A 51 8.83 24.73 -17.10
N LEU A 52 8.56 24.03 -15.99
CA LEU A 52 9.33 24.18 -14.76
C LEU A 52 10.77 23.70 -14.96
N PHE A 53 10.95 22.52 -15.56
CA PHE A 53 12.26 21.93 -15.90
C PHE A 53 13.14 22.93 -16.66
N LYS A 54 12.57 23.60 -17.65
CA LYS A 54 13.28 24.63 -18.44
C LYS A 54 13.57 25.89 -17.64
N LYS A 55 12.61 26.38 -16.85
CA LYS A 55 12.74 27.64 -16.09
C LYS A 55 13.81 27.59 -15.01
N ILE A 56 13.94 26.48 -14.30
CA ILE A 56 14.96 26.32 -13.24
C ILE A 56 16.32 25.85 -13.80
N GLY A 57 16.40 25.67 -15.12
CA GLY A 57 17.63 25.30 -15.81
C GLY A 57 18.12 23.88 -15.48
N CYS A 58 17.21 22.90 -15.40
CA CYS A 58 17.60 21.50 -15.28
C CYS A 58 18.38 21.04 -16.52
N ASP A 59 19.37 20.16 -16.32
CA ASP A 59 20.14 19.60 -17.42
C ASP A 59 19.35 18.47 -18.12
N ARG A 60 18.98 18.73 -19.39
CA ARG A 60 18.28 17.75 -20.23
C ARG A 60 19.12 16.50 -20.47
N ARG A 61 20.45 16.61 -20.47
CA ARG A 61 21.35 15.47 -20.75
C ARG A 61 21.27 14.39 -19.66
N GLN A 62 21.07 14.81 -18.41
CA GLN A 62 20.91 13.87 -17.29
C GLN A 62 19.69 12.98 -17.49
N ILE A 63 18.55 13.58 -17.87
CA ILE A 63 17.33 12.81 -18.07
C ILE A 63 17.34 12.00 -19.37
N ASP A 64 17.91 12.54 -20.45
CA ASP A 64 18.01 11.83 -21.73
C ASP A 64 18.88 10.56 -21.60
N HIS A 65 19.96 10.63 -20.81
CA HIS A 65 20.79 9.47 -20.48
C HIS A 65 20.03 8.43 -19.63
N LEU A 66 19.24 8.90 -18.65
CA LEU A 66 18.47 8.02 -17.75
C LEU A 66 17.31 7.33 -18.47
N LEU A 67 16.63 8.05 -19.37
CA LEU A 67 15.47 7.55 -20.12
C LEU A 67 15.89 6.81 -21.40
N GLN A 68 17.14 6.96 -21.85
CA GLN A 68 17.63 6.49 -23.16
C GLN A 68 16.71 6.94 -24.31
N SER A 69 16.05 8.07 -24.13
CA SER A 69 15.05 8.62 -25.03
C SER A 69 15.13 10.14 -24.95
N HIS A 70 14.98 10.79 -26.10
CA HIS A 70 14.84 12.25 -26.19
C HIS A 70 13.37 12.68 -26.19
N GLU A 71 12.47 11.76 -25.86
CA GLU A 71 11.06 12.06 -25.73
C GLU A 71 10.83 13.05 -24.58
N GLY A 72 9.89 13.97 -24.77
CA GLY A 72 9.53 14.96 -23.76
C GLY A 72 8.90 14.36 -22.51
N VAL A 73 8.23 15.20 -21.73
CA VAL A 73 7.49 14.72 -20.55
C VAL A 73 6.29 13.89 -21.02
N THR A 74 6.27 12.61 -20.64
CA THR A 74 5.20 11.64 -20.86
C THR A 74 4.64 11.17 -19.52
N GLU A 75 3.51 10.44 -19.54
CA GLU A 75 2.93 9.85 -18.32
C GLU A 75 3.90 8.89 -17.61
N ASP A 76 4.69 8.13 -18.35
CA ASP A 76 5.58 7.11 -17.79
C ASP A 76 6.87 7.70 -17.17
N ASN A 77 7.26 8.91 -17.62
CA ASN A 77 8.50 9.54 -17.20
C ASN A 77 8.30 10.80 -16.33
N ILE A 78 7.08 11.29 -16.15
CA ILE A 78 6.80 12.54 -15.40
C ILE A 78 7.36 12.52 -13.98
N LEU A 79 7.30 11.37 -13.30
CA LEU A 79 7.86 11.22 -11.96
C LEU A 79 9.39 11.33 -11.93
N ARG A 80 10.07 10.88 -13.00
CA ARG A 80 11.53 11.03 -13.13
C ARG A 80 11.92 12.48 -13.37
N TYR A 81 11.16 13.20 -14.21
CA TYR A 81 11.33 14.65 -14.38
C TYR A 81 11.16 15.40 -13.05
N LEU A 82 10.16 15.02 -12.24
CA LEU A 82 9.93 15.64 -10.93
C LEU A 82 11.09 15.41 -9.95
N GLY A 83 11.69 14.21 -9.92
CA GLY A 83 12.86 13.94 -9.08
C GLY A 83 14.06 14.83 -9.41
N ILE A 84 14.34 15.04 -10.70
CA ILE A 84 15.43 15.93 -11.15
C ILE A 84 15.11 17.40 -10.84
N ILE A 85 13.85 17.80 -11.00
CA ILE A 85 13.39 19.14 -10.63
C ILE A 85 13.57 19.37 -9.13
N GLU A 86 13.23 18.38 -8.30
CA GLU A 86 13.39 18.43 -6.85
C GLU A 86 14.87 18.58 -6.46
N GLU A 87 15.74 17.74 -7.01
CA GLU A 87 17.20 17.84 -6.80
C GLU A 87 17.71 19.24 -7.15
N ARG A 88 17.38 19.72 -8.35
CA ARG A 88 17.80 21.05 -8.82
C ARG A 88 17.25 22.18 -7.95
N THR A 89 16.02 22.06 -7.47
CA THR A 89 15.40 23.05 -6.60
C THR A 89 16.11 23.09 -5.25
N ASN A 90 16.42 21.94 -4.67
CA ASN A 90 17.16 21.86 -3.41
C ASN A 90 18.57 22.46 -3.52
N GLU A 91 19.27 22.24 -4.64
CA GLU A 91 20.56 22.88 -4.91
C GLU A 91 20.45 24.41 -4.93
N LEU A 92 19.46 24.95 -5.66
CA LEU A 92 19.25 26.40 -5.79
C LEU A 92 18.89 27.03 -4.45
N LEU A 93 18.01 26.39 -3.68
CA LEU A 93 17.65 26.84 -2.34
C LEU A 93 18.89 26.85 -1.42
N THR A 94 19.75 25.82 -1.51
CA THR A 94 20.94 25.71 -0.66
C THR A 94 21.96 26.77 -1.01
N ALA A 95 22.16 27.03 -2.31
CA ALA A 95 23.02 28.11 -2.79
C ALA A 95 22.54 29.48 -2.30
N GLN A 96 21.23 29.75 -2.38
CA GLN A 96 20.64 30.99 -1.88
C GLN A 96 20.81 31.13 -0.37
N ALA A 97 20.55 30.06 0.40
CA ALA A 97 20.74 30.05 1.84
C ALA A 97 22.22 30.33 2.20
N ALA A 98 23.17 29.79 1.45
CA ALA A 98 24.60 30.01 1.65
C ALA A 98 24.99 31.47 1.43
N ILE A 99 24.46 32.11 0.37
CA ILE A 99 24.71 33.52 0.08
C ILE A 99 24.14 34.38 1.22
N ALA A 100 22.88 34.14 1.61
CA ALA A 100 22.23 34.90 2.67
C ALA A 100 22.92 34.72 4.04
N ALA A 101 23.39 33.50 4.34
CA ALA A 101 24.11 33.22 5.57
C ALA A 101 25.45 33.98 5.65
N LYS A 102 26.18 34.06 4.51
CA LYS A 102 27.41 34.86 4.40
C LYS A 102 27.16 36.35 4.60
N GLU A 103 26.10 36.90 4.00
CA GLU A 103 25.72 38.31 4.17
C GLU A 103 25.41 38.67 5.63
N GLN A 104 24.90 37.70 6.40
CA GLN A 104 24.50 37.87 7.80
C GLN A 104 25.56 37.38 8.79
N ASN A 105 26.74 36.94 8.32
CA ASN A 105 27.79 36.30 9.13
C ASN A 105 27.24 35.19 10.05
N MET A 106 26.27 34.40 9.57
CA MET A 106 25.68 33.29 10.30
C MET A 106 25.98 31.95 9.62
N SER A 107 25.78 30.85 10.34
CA SER A 107 25.96 29.52 9.74
C SER A 107 24.80 29.16 8.81
N LEU A 108 25.09 28.34 7.80
CA LEU A 108 24.10 27.78 6.88
C LEU A 108 22.97 27.04 7.61
N ARG A 109 23.31 26.31 8.68
CA ARG A 109 22.36 25.56 9.50
C ARG A 109 21.46 26.45 10.32
N ASP A 110 21.96 27.57 10.82
CA ASP A 110 21.12 28.55 11.55
C ASP A 110 20.14 29.26 10.60
N ARG A 111 20.51 29.46 9.33
CA ARG A 111 19.70 30.17 8.34
C ARG A 111 18.63 29.29 7.70
N ALA A 112 18.95 28.03 7.43
CA ALA A 112 18.07 27.09 6.73
C ALA A 112 18.17 25.67 7.33
N PRO A 113 17.72 25.48 8.59
CA PRO A 113 17.83 24.19 9.28
C PRO A 113 17.13 23.07 8.51
N ASN A 114 15.92 23.33 8.00
CA ASN A 114 15.10 22.35 7.30
C ASN A 114 15.61 21.95 5.90
N LEU A 115 16.58 22.69 5.35
CA LEU A 115 17.13 22.45 4.02
C LEU A 115 18.35 21.51 4.04
N ILE A 116 19.00 21.38 5.21
CA ILE A 116 20.22 20.57 5.41
C ILE A 116 19.88 19.15 5.91
N GLY A 117 18.62 18.74 5.83
CA GLY A 117 18.20 17.39 6.21
C GLY A 117 18.05 17.18 7.71
N ASP A 118 18.10 18.23 8.52
CA ASP A 118 17.35 18.22 9.79
C ASP A 118 15.88 18.22 9.35
N GLY A 119 15.25 17.04 9.35
CA GLY A 119 13.81 16.92 9.15
C GLY A 119 13.02 17.83 10.12
N PRO A 120 11.68 17.88 10.02
CA PRO A 120 10.87 18.74 10.89
C PRO A 120 11.31 18.63 12.35
N SER A 121 11.69 19.76 12.94
CA SER A 121 12.23 19.81 14.29
C SER A 121 11.14 19.48 15.31
N GLY A 122 11.12 18.23 15.77
CA GLY A 122 10.34 17.78 16.92
C GLY A 122 9.81 16.37 16.74
N PRO A 123 9.97 15.47 17.73
CA PRO A 123 9.44 14.12 17.62
C PRO A 123 7.93 14.20 17.45
N ALA A 124 7.40 13.65 16.35
CA ALA A 124 6.04 13.14 16.38
C ALA A 124 5.95 12.22 17.62
N PRO A 125 4.86 12.25 18.41
CA PRO A 125 4.74 11.38 19.57
C PRO A 125 5.09 9.96 19.15
N GLN A 126 6.04 9.36 19.84
CA GLN A 126 6.52 8.01 19.59
C GLN A 126 5.28 7.11 19.58
N VAL A 127 4.78 6.75 18.39
CA VAL A 127 3.75 5.73 18.30
C VAL A 127 4.49 4.46 18.67
N ASN A 128 4.30 3.98 19.90
CA ASN A 128 4.74 2.66 20.34
C ASN A 128 3.96 1.63 19.51
N LEU A 129 4.38 1.46 18.26
CA LEU A 129 3.89 0.44 17.37
C LEU A 129 4.49 -0.86 17.91
N HIS A 130 3.77 -1.52 18.81
CA HIS A 130 4.05 -2.93 19.09
C HIS A 130 3.74 -3.66 17.78
N LEU A 131 4.79 -3.99 17.04
CA LEU A 131 4.67 -4.98 15.98
C LEU A 131 4.14 -6.25 16.65
N PRO A 132 3.07 -6.87 16.11
CA PRO A 132 2.67 -8.19 16.56
C PRO A 132 3.87 -9.12 16.48
N ASN A 133 4.28 -9.68 17.62
CA ASN A 133 5.43 -10.56 17.70
C ASN A 133 5.18 -11.77 16.79
N THR A 134 5.93 -11.89 15.70
CA THR A 134 5.85 -13.02 14.77
C THR A 134 6.68 -14.22 15.22
N ASP A 135 7.40 -14.10 16.35
CA ASP A 135 8.38 -15.09 16.79
C ASP A 135 7.79 -16.25 17.61
N ASP A 136 6.54 -16.15 18.10
CA ASP A 136 5.93 -17.19 18.94
C ASP A 136 5.36 -18.38 18.15
N ARG A 137 5.69 -18.48 16.85
CA ARG A 137 5.17 -19.50 15.93
C ARG A 137 6.22 -20.49 15.42
N ARG A 138 7.48 -20.31 15.79
CA ARG A 138 8.50 -21.33 15.53
C ARG A 138 8.80 -22.04 16.84
N ASP A 139 8.22 -23.22 17.00
CA ASP A 139 8.71 -24.19 17.98
C ASP A 139 10.17 -24.54 17.60
N PRO A 140 11.16 -24.30 18.47
CA PRO A 140 12.58 -24.56 18.17
C PRO A 140 12.90 -26.04 17.89
N ASP A 141 11.96 -26.94 18.23
CA ASP A 141 12.14 -28.39 18.14
C ASP A 141 11.65 -29.01 16.83
N GLU A 142 11.01 -28.24 15.94
CA GLU A 142 10.69 -28.69 14.59
C GLU A 142 11.85 -28.36 13.64
N ARG A 143 12.84 -29.26 13.58
CA ARG A 143 13.82 -29.28 12.49
C ARG A 143 13.06 -29.44 11.17
N ASP A 144 12.97 -28.34 10.42
CA ASP A 144 12.44 -28.37 9.06
C ASP A 144 13.50 -28.95 8.12
N ASP A 145 13.46 -30.27 7.95
CA ASP A 145 14.29 -31.00 6.97
C ASP A 145 13.92 -30.67 5.51
N ARG A 146 13.10 -29.62 5.25
CA ARG A 146 12.65 -29.17 3.92
C ARG A 146 13.22 -27.84 3.45
N ALA A 147 14.35 -27.41 4.01
CA ALA A 147 15.03 -26.17 3.60
C ALA A 147 15.40 -26.12 2.09
N ASP A 148 15.41 -27.25 1.38
CA ASP A 148 15.78 -27.31 -0.04
C ASP A 148 14.62 -26.99 -1.01
N ASP A 149 13.35 -27.10 -0.57
CA ASP A 149 12.16 -26.86 -1.42
C ASP A 149 11.62 -25.41 -1.35
N GLU A 150 12.19 -24.53 -0.50
CA GLU A 150 11.67 -23.16 -0.28
C GLU A 150 12.04 -22.14 -1.37
N LEU A 151 12.88 -22.49 -2.34
CA LEU A 151 13.30 -21.57 -3.41
C LEU A 151 12.38 -21.57 -4.64
N LYS A 152 11.42 -22.50 -4.74
CA LYS A 152 10.49 -22.54 -5.87
C LYS A 152 9.19 -21.79 -5.54
N PRO A 153 8.69 -20.92 -6.43
CA PRO A 153 7.41 -20.24 -6.20
C PRO A 153 6.29 -21.27 -6.06
N LEU A 154 5.55 -21.19 -4.95
CA LEU A 154 4.42 -22.07 -4.69
C LEU A 154 3.30 -21.85 -5.70
N THR A 155 2.70 -22.95 -6.15
CA THR A 155 1.46 -22.92 -6.91
C THR A 155 0.28 -22.56 -6.03
N ARG A 156 -0.82 -22.11 -6.64
CA ARG A 156 -2.05 -21.73 -5.93
C ARG A 156 -2.65 -22.87 -5.10
N GLU A 157 -2.44 -24.12 -5.50
CA GLU A 157 -2.93 -25.30 -4.79
C GLU A 157 -2.06 -25.63 -3.58
N GLU A 158 -0.74 -25.56 -3.74
CA GLU A 158 0.22 -25.74 -2.64
C GLU A 158 0.06 -24.66 -1.57
N LEU A 159 -0.20 -23.40 -1.98
CA LEU A 159 -0.45 -22.31 -1.04
C LEU A 159 -1.72 -22.53 -0.22
N LYS A 160 -2.79 -23.04 -0.84
CA LYS A 160 -4.04 -23.39 -0.13
C LYS A 160 -3.81 -24.53 0.85
N LEU A 161 -3.03 -25.53 0.46
CA LEU A 161 -2.71 -26.67 1.32
C LEU A 161 -1.89 -26.23 2.54
N ARG A 162 -0.84 -25.43 2.32
CA ARG A 162 0.03 -24.90 3.39
C ARG A 162 -0.75 -24.01 4.36
N ALA A 163 -1.65 -23.16 3.86
CA ALA A 163 -2.54 -22.36 4.70
C ALA A 163 -3.50 -23.24 5.53
N ALA A 164 -4.06 -24.30 4.94
CA ALA A 164 -4.96 -25.21 5.65
C ALA A 164 -4.24 -26.02 6.74
N GLU A 165 -3.01 -26.46 6.49
CA GLU A 165 -2.19 -27.15 7.50
C GLU A 165 -1.83 -26.23 8.67
N GLN A 166 -1.44 -24.98 8.37
CA GLN A 166 -1.16 -23.98 9.40
C GLN A 166 -2.40 -23.69 10.26
N VAL A 167 -3.58 -23.53 9.65
CA VAL A 167 -4.84 -23.33 10.40
C VAL A 167 -5.14 -24.52 11.31
N LYS A 168 -5.03 -25.76 10.80
CA LYS A 168 -5.22 -26.97 11.61
C LYS A 168 -4.22 -27.09 12.76
N HIS A 169 -2.98 -26.65 12.55
CA HIS A 169 -1.97 -26.64 13.60
C HIS A 169 -2.33 -25.66 14.72
N LEU A 170 -2.78 -24.46 14.35
CA LEU A 170 -3.21 -23.43 15.29
C LEU A 170 -4.46 -23.82 16.07
N GLU A 171 -5.44 -24.43 15.41
CA GLU A 171 -6.65 -24.95 16.06
C GLU A 171 -6.31 -26.02 17.10
N ARG A 172 -5.36 -26.90 16.78
CA ARG A 172 -4.90 -27.97 17.69
C ARG A 172 -4.16 -27.41 18.90
N LYS A 173 -3.29 -26.41 18.69
CA LYS A 173 -2.57 -25.71 19.76
C LYS A 173 -3.55 -24.94 20.66
N ALA A 174 -4.54 -24.26 20.08
CA ALA A 174 -5.59 -23.56 20.84
C ALA A 174 -6.45 -24.51 21.67
N LEU A 175 -6.82 -25.69 21.13
CA LEU A 175 -7.54 -26.72 21.90
C LEU A 175 -6.68 -27.28 23.05
N GLN A 176 -5.39 -27.47 22.83
CA GLN A 176 -4.47 -27.92 23.88
C GLN A 176 -4.35 -26.89 25.01
N GLU A 177 -4.23 -25.60 24.68
CA GLU A 177 -4.21 -24.52 25.67
C GLU A 177 -5.54 -24.41 26.43
N GLN A 178 -6.67 -24.53 25.73
CA GLN A 178 -7.99 -24.52 26.35
C GLN A 178 -8.20 -25.72 27.28
N ASN A 179 -7.75 -26.91 26.89
CA ASN A 179 -7.80 -28.10 27.72
C ASN A 179 -6.89 -27.98 28.96
N LYS A 180 -5.68 -27.42 28.80
CA LYS A 180 -4.76 -27.15 29.91
C LYS A 180 -5.34 -26.16 30.91
N TYR A 181 -6.05 -25.13 30.44
CA TYR A 181 -6.78 -24.19 31.29
C TYR A 181 -7.93 -24.85 32.05
N ASN A 182 -8.68 -25.73 31.39
CA ASN A 182 -9.81 -26.44 32.01
C ASN A 182 -9.35 -27.43 33.09
N ASP A 183 -8.24 -28.13 32.86
CA ASP A 183 -7.66 -29.09 33.81
C ASP A 183 -7.07 -28.40 35.05
N LEU A 184 -6.49 -27.20 34.86
CA LEU A 184 -6.04 -26.33 35.96
C LEU A 184 -7.23 -25.80 36.79
N ALA A 185 -8.34 -25.44 36.14
CA ALA A 185 -9.56 -25.01 36.84
C ALA A 185 -10.24 -26.15 37.63
N LEU A 186 -10.18 -27.38 37.10
CA LEU A 186 -10.71 -28.59 37.76
C LEU A 186 -9.88 -29.04 38.97
N SER A 187 -8.55 -28.89 38.91
CA SER A 187 -7.67 -29.19 40.06
C SER A 187 -7.83 -28.16 41.19
N THR A 188 -8.00 -26.88 40.86
CA THR A 188 -8.19 -25.79 41.85
C THR A 188 -9.55 -25.87 42.58
N THR A 189 -10.57 -26.48 41.96
CA THR A 189 -11.90 -26.64 42.58
C THR A 189 -12.01 -27.87 43.48
N ARG A 190 -11.16 -28.89 43.28
CA ARG A 190 -11.16 -30.12 44.08
C ARG A 190 -10.49 -29.97 45.46
N GLU A 191 -9.61 -28.98 45.65
CA GLU A 191 -9.00 -28.69 46.96
C GLU A 191 -9.93 -27.95 47.94
N LYS A 192 -11.03 -27.33 47.47
CA LYS A 192 -11.93 -26.56 48.34
C LYS A 192 -13.13 -27.34 48.89
N SER A 193 -13.27 -28.64 48.61
CA SER A 193 -14.46 -29.43 49.00
C SER A 193 -14.20 -30.62 49.93
N ALA A 194 -13.13 -30.60 50.74
CA ALA A 194 -12.98 -31.55 51.85
C ALA A 194 -13.34 -30.86 53.19
N PRO A 195 -14.48 -31.21 53.84
CA PRO A 195 -14.87 -30.62 55.11
C PRO A 195 -14.22 -31.34 56.31
N GLY A 196 -13.68 -30.52 57.22
CA GLY A 196 -13.48 -30.68 58.66
C GLY A 196 -13.28 -32.06 59.30
N THR A 197 -12.35 -32.16 60.25
CA THR A 197 -12.66 -32.68 61.59
C THR A 197 -11.68 -32.11 62.62
N SER A 198 -12.25 -31.58 63.70
CA SER A 198 -11.61 -31.06 64.91
C SER A 198 -10.76 -32.10 65.66
N ARG A 199 -9.67 -31.64 66.27
CA ARG A 199 -9.52 -31.59 67.74
C ARG A 199 -8.35 -30.69 68.14
#